data_AF-A0A537XZW1-F1
#
_entry.id   AF-A0A537XZW1-F1
#
_cell.length_a   1.000
_cell.length_b   1.000
_cell.length_c   1.000
_cell.angle_alpha   90.00
_cell.angle_beta   90.00
_cell.angle_gamma   90.00
#
_symmetry.space_group_name_H-M   'P 1'
#
loop_
_entity.id
_entity.type
_entity.pdbx_description
1 polymer ?
#
loop_
_entity_poly.entity_id
_entity_poly.type
_entity_poly.pdbx_seq_one_letter_code
_entity_poly.pdbx_strand_id
1 'polypeptide(L)'
;MGIAALTAGMIGILSAAPVWAAPARHGPRGDGGAAGTKVHQTNLVSDLSTVGASIVDPNLKNPWGLALSPSSPLWVANNGTATATLYSIGPGGATVTAVPLVVGIPGGDPANGVSPAPTGQVFNPTGSFGGARFIFSSESGQITSWKPSDGTTAELDFTSPTAVYKGLAIANGPDGTLLYASNFHDGTIDVFDTNFHKTQPAGSFTDPSLPDGYAPFGIQEEHGLIYVSYAKQDSAAHDDVPGEGHGFIDIFTVDGFLVKRLASRGTLNSPWGMAIAPAGFGKVAGKLLVGDFGDGHINVFDSISGEPAGQLRDDSGRRLTIDGLWGLKPGTASTGGASTVVFSAGINAEADGLVGALTVAG
;
A
#
# COMPACT_ATOMS: atom_id res chain seq x y z
N MET A 1 -62.58 -23.66 -22.12
CA MET A 1 -62.23 -23.06 -20.81
C MET A 1 -61.00 -23.77 -20.29
N GLY A 2 -59.88 -23.07 -20.16
CA GLY A 2 -58.64 -23.66 -19.65
C GLY A 2 -57.55 -22.60 -19.53
N ILE A 3 -57.44 -22.04 -18.33
CA ILE A 3 -56.32 -21.25 -17.78
C ILE A 3 -56.10 -21.92 -16.40
N ALA A 4 -54.92 -22.26 -15.88
CA ALA A 4 -53.60 -21.63 -15.78
C ALA A 4 -52.52 -22.76 -15.73
N ALA A 5 -51.18 -22.56 -15.72
CA ALA A 5 -50.39 -21.69 -14.85
C ALA A 5 -48.92 -21.54 -15.33
N LEU A 6 -48.25 -20.57 -14.71
CA LEU A 6 -46.93 -19.98 -14.96
C LEU A 6 -45.71 -20.93 -14.90
N THR A 7 -44.60 -20.50 -15.54
CA THR A 7 -43.25 -20.50 -14.93
C THR A 7 -42.30 -19.52 -15.64
N ALA A 8 -41.32 -19.04 -14.87
CA ALA A 8 -40.45 -17.89 -15.08
C ALA A 8 -39.33 -18.08 -16.13
N GLY A 9 -38.87 -16.98 -16.73
CA GLY A 9 -37.68 -16.92 -17.57
C GLY A 9 -36.56 -16.08 -16.93
N MET A 10 -35.40 -16.71 -16.72
CA MET A 10 -34.11 -16.00 -16.59
C MET A 10 -33.58 -15.72 -17.98
N ILE A 11 -33.13 -14.49 -18.24
CA ILE A 11 -32.39 -14.14 -19.46
C ILE A 11 -30.95 -13.87 -19.03
N GLY A 12 -30.06 -14.77 -19.42
CA GLY A 12 -28.62 -14.52 -19.44
C GLY A 12 -28.27 -13.65 -20.65
N ILE A 13 -27.33 -12.72 -20.46
CA ILE A 13 -26.78 -11.90 -21.54
C ILE A 13 -25.30 -12.23 -21.68
N LEU A 14 -24.97 -12.87 -22.81
CA LEU A 14 -23.63 -13.00 -23.37
C LEU A 14 -23.09 -11.61 -23.74
N SER A 15 -21.90 -11.26 -23.28
CA SER A 15 -21.12 -10.14 -23.81
C SER A 15 -20.00 -10.66 -24.73
N ALA A 16 -20.02 -10.16 -25.96
CA ALA A 16 -19.10 -10.51 -27.04
C ALA A 16 -17.76 -9.80 -26.91
N ALA A 17 -16.67 -10.52 -27.20
CA ALA A 17 -15.31 -9.99 -27.27
C ALA A 17 -15.07 -9.28 -28.62
N PRO A 18 -14.46 -8.09 -28.65
CA PRO A 18 -13.92 -7.52 -29.88
C PRO A 18 -12.49 -8.01 -30.14
N VAL A 19 -12.19 -8.28 -31.41
CA VAL A 19 -10.86 -8.57 -31.96
C VAL A 19 -10.37 -7.34 -32.75
N TRP A 20 -9.04 -7.24 -32.93
CA TRP A 20 -8.24 -6.39 -33.85
C TRP A 20 -7.70 -5.08 -33.24
N ALA A 21 -6.44 -4.65 -33.41
CA ALA A 21 -5.30 -5.07 -34.24
C ALA A 21 -3.95 -4.73 -33.55
N ALA A 22 -2.87 -5.45 -33.89
CA ALA A 22 -1.54 -5.29 -33.29
C ALA A 22 -0.77 -4.06 -33.83
N PRO A 23 -0.13 -3.24 -32.97
CA PRO A 23 0.90 -2.32 -33.41
C PRO A 23 2.30 -2.97 -33.39
N ALA A 24 3.21 -2.35 -34.14
CA ALA A 24 4.49 -2.87 -34.58
C ALA A 24 5.44 -3.34 -33.46
N ARG A 25 6.16 -4.43 -33.73
CA ARG A 25 7.25 -4.96 -32.92
C ARG A 25 8.35 -3.89 -32.78
N HIS A 26 8.43 -3.25 -31.63
CA HIS A 26 9.68 -2.66 -31.16
C HIS A 26 10.54 -3.80 -30.63
N GLY A 27 11.73 -3.98 -31.22
CA GLY A 27 12.69 -4.99 -30.78
C GLY A 27 13.13 -4.77 -29.32
N PRO A 28 13.70 -5.79 -28.68
CA PRO A 28 14.12 -5.70 -27.28
C PRO A 28 15.20 -4.62 -27.16
N ARG A 29 14.86 -3.50 -26.51
CA ARG A 29 15.88 -2.64 -25.91
C ARG A 29 16.46 -3.44 -24.76
N GLY A 30 17.73 -3.81 -24.90
CA GLY A 30 18.39 -4.78 -24.03
C GLY A 30 18.37 -4.39 -22.57
N ASP A 31 18.35 -5.43 -21.73
CA ASP A 31 18.53 -5.44 -20.27
C ASP A 31 19.96 -5.01 -19.86
N GLY A 32 20.46 -3.91 -20.43
CA GLY A 32 21.77 -3.34 -20.16
C GLY A 32 21.69 -2.35 -19.00
N GLY A 33 21.61 -2.83 -17.76
CA GLY A 33 21.64 -1.98 -16.57
C GLY A 33 21.61 -2.76 -15.26
N ALA A 34 22.78 -3.19 -14.80
CA ALA A 34 23.06 -3.89 -13.54
C ALA A 34 22.24 -5.17 -13.25
N ALA A 35 22.92 -6.27 -12.90
CA ALA A 35 22.22 -7.43 -12.33
C ALA A 35 21.47 -6.98 -11.07
N GLY A 36 20.12 -6.94 -11.16
CA GLY A 36 19.25 -6.52 -10.06
C GLY A 36 19.57 -7.27 -8.76
N THR A 37 19.40 -6.61 -7.62
CA THR A 37 19.64 -7.24 -6.32
C THR A 37 18.76 -8.46 -6.16
N LYS A 38 19.39 -9.61 -5.94
CA LYS A 38 18.70 -10.85 -5.62
C LYS A 38 18.24 -10.81 -4.17
N VAL A 39 17.02 -11.24 -3.93
CA VAL A 39 16.43 -11.36 -2.62
C VAL A 39 15.81 -12.74 -2.43
N HIS A 40 15.88 -13.22 -1.20
CA HIS A 40 15.16 -14.39 -0.73
C HIS A 40 13.83 -13.94 -0.10
N GLN A 41 12.73 -14.54 -0.54
CA GLN A 41 11.40 -14.32 0.00
C GLN A 41 11.05 -15.41 1.02
N THR A 42 10.69 -14.98 2.24
CA THR A 42 10.13 -15.85 3.27
C THR A 42 8.65 -15.51 3.47
N ASN A 43 7.76 -16.49 3.31
CA ASN A 43 6.35 -16.33 3.64
C ASN A 43 6.15 -16.53 5.15
N LEU A 44 5.62 -15.51 5.83
CA LEU A 44 5.54 -15.49 7.30
C LEU A 44 4.15 -15.82 7.79
N VAL A 45 3.14 -15.09 7.32
CA VAL A 45 1.75 -15.24 7.75
C VAL A 45 0.83 -15.23 6.54
N SER A 46 -0.17 -16.11 6.52
CA SER A 46 -1.24 -16.12 5.53
C SER A 46 -2.53 -16.63 6.18
N ASP A 47 -3.69 -16.35 5.63
CA ASP A 47 -4.93 -17.07 5.98
C ASP A 47 -5.03 -18.44 5.28
N LEU A 48 -4.10 -18.76 4.39
CA LEU A 48 -4.00 -20.04 3.68
C LEU A 48 -2.86 -20.92 4.21
N SER A 49 -3.14 -22.23 4.35
CA SER A 49 -2.11 -23.24 4.66
C SER A 49 -1.30 -23.69 3.43
N THR A 50 -1.71 -23.29 2.23
CA THR A 50 -1.16 -23.79 0.94
C THR A 50 -0.03 -22.94 0.37
N VAL A 51 0.24 -21.77 0.95
CA VAL A 51 1.27 -20.83 0.46
C VAL A 51 2.59 -20.92 1.23
N GLY A 52 2.73 -21.91 2.11
CA GLY A 52 3.97 -22.17 2.85
C GLY A 52 4.32 -21.11 3.90
N ALA A 53 3.33 -20.35 4.39
CA ALA A 53 3.52 -19.42 5.50
C ALA A 53 3.74 -20.16 6.84
N SER A 54 4.52 -19.56 7.73
CA SER A 54 4.82 -20.13 9.06
C SER A 54 3.63 -20.11 10.01
N ILE A 55 2.74 -19.11 9.88
CA ILE A 55 1.52 -18.95 10.66
C ILE A 55 0.32 -18.91 9.72
N VAL A 56 -0.74 -19.63 10.08
CA VAL A 56 -2.06 -19.49 9.46
C VAL A 56 -2.94 -18.62 10.37
N ASP A 57 -3.30 -17.43 9.91
CA ASP A 57 -4.13 -16.46 10.64
C ASP A 57 -5.37 -16.07 9.82
N PRO A 58 -6.58 -16.53 10.19
CA PRO A 58 -7.81 -16.22 9.47
C PRO A 58 -8.18 -14.74 9.39
N ASN A 59 -7.59 -13.88 10.22
CA ASN A 59 -7.83 -12.44 10.15
C ASN A 59 -7.08 -11.78 8.98
N LEU A 60 -6.01 -12.41 8.47
CA LEU A 60 -5.11 -11.82 7.50
C LEU A 60 -5.65 -11.90 6.06
N LYS A 61 -6.80 -11.27 5.81
CA LYS A 61 -7.41 -11.16 4.46
C LYS A 61 -7.12 -9.80 3.86
N ASN A 62 -6.58 -9.79 2.64
CA ASN A 62 -6.09 -8.60 1.95
C ASN A 62 -5.30 -7.65 2.88
N PRO A 63 -4.20 -8.11 3.50
CA PRO A 63 -3.36 -7.26 4.33
C PRO A 63 -2.77 -6.15 3.45
N TRP A 64 -2.99 -4.91 3.83
CA TRP A 64 -2.67 -3.76 2.99
C TRP A 64 -1.56 -2.93 3.62
N GLY A 65 -1.87 -2.01 4.53
CA GLY A 65 -0.86 -1.15 5.15
C GLY A 65 0.00 -1.89 6.18
N LEU A 66 1.24 -1.42 6.36
CA LEU A 66 2.22 -1.92 7.34
C LEU A 66 2.77 -0.78 8.20
N ALA A 67 2.82 -0.96 9.52
CA ALA A 67 3.38 0.03 10.44
C ALA A 67 4.28 -0.62 11.51
N LEU A 68 5.34 0.10 11.84
CA LEU A 68 6.32 -0.27 12.86
C LEU A 68 6.72 0.98 13.63
N SER A 69 6.85 0.86 14.95
CA SER A 69 7.67 1.76 15.75
C SER A 69 9.08 1.15 15.92
N PRO A 70 10.06 1.92 16.41
CA PRO A 70 11.40 1.39 16.70
C PRO A 70 11.43 0.18 17.64
N SER A 71 10.37 -0.04 18.42
CA SER A 71 10.28 -1.11 19.43
C SER A 71 8.97 -1.90 19.40
N SER A 72 8.04 -1.63 18.48
CA SER A 72 6.78 -2.37 18.39
C SER A 72 6.92 -3.62 17.52
N PRO A 73 6.04 -4.63 17.69
CA PRO A 73 5.80 -5.60 16.63
C PRO A 73 5.28 -4.91 15.36
N LEU A 74 5.27 -5.65 14.25
CA LEU A 74 4.63 -5.25 13.00
C LEU A 74 3.13 -5.18 13.20
N TRP A 75 2.53 -4.05 12.88
CA TRP A 75 1.09 -3.92 12.71
C TRP A 75 0.74 -4.15 11.25
N VAL A 76 -0.39 -4.82 11.00
CA VAL A 76 -0.90 -5.13 9.67
C VAL A 76 -2.37 -4.76 9.63
N ALA A 77 -2.75 -3.87 8.71
CA ALA A 77 -4.16 -3.53 8.46
C ALA A 77 -4.76 -4.56 7.50
N ASN A 78 -5.75 -5.31 7.97
CA ASN A 78 -6.42 -6.36 7.21
C ASN A 78 -7.70 -5.81 6.62
N ASN A 79 -7.65 -5.43 5.34
CA ASN A 79 -8.76 -4.81 4.63
C ASN A 79 -10.01 -5.72 4.68
N GLY A 80 -9.83 -7.00 4.35
CA GLY A 80 -10.94 -7.95 4.18
C GLY A 80 -11.64 -8.36 5.48
N THR A 81 -11.01 -8.18 6.64
CA THR A 81 -11.63 -8.52 7.95
C THR A 81 -11.95 -7.30 8.81
N ALA A 82 -11.63 -6.08 8.37
CA ALA A 82 -11.75 -4.86 9.16
C ALA A 82 -11.03 -4.96 10.52
N THR A 83 -9.82 -5.53 10.52
CA THR A 83 -9.00 -5.67 11.72
C THR A 83 -7.59 -5.16 11.49
N ALA A 84 -6.84 -4.94 12.58
CA ALA A 84 -5.40 -4.90 12.57
C ALA A 84 -4.84 -6.03 13.45
N THR A 85 -3.89 -6.79 12.90
CA THR A 85 -3.16 -7.87 13.60
C THR A 85 -1.70 -7.52 13.79
N LEU A 86 -1.06 -8.18 14.76
CA LEU A 86 0.30 -7.87 15.18
C LEU A 86 1.22 -9.09 15.11
N TYR A 87 2.42 -8.92 14.57
CA TYR A 87 3.41 -9.98 14.44
C TYR A 87 4.81 -9.54 14.83
N SER A 88 5.49 -10.35 15.65
CA SER A 88 6.90 -10.18 15.96
C SER A 88 7.72 -10.99 14.97
N ILE A 89 8.53 -10.32 14.14
CA ILE A 89 9.39 -10.96 13.14
C ILE A 89 10.82 -10.99 13.67
N GLY A 90 11.43 -12.17 13.69
CA GLY A 90 12.81 -12.35 14.13
C GLY A 90 13.81 -11.60 13.23
N PRO A 91 15.01 -11.26 13.74
CA PRO A 91 16.07 -10.68 12.93
C PRO A 91 16.36 -11.53 11.68
N GLY A 92 16.49 -10.89 10.53
CA GLY A 92 16.68 -11.55 9.24
C GLY A 92 15.39 -12.11 8.62
N GLY A 93 14.21 -11.79 9.17
CA GLY A 93 12.93 -12.05 8.50
C GLY A 93 12.58 -13.53 8.31
N ALA A 94 13.21 -14.43 9.06
CA ALA A 94 13.05 -15.88 8.87
C ALA A 94 12.03 -16.53 9.82
N THR A 95 11.71 -15.87 10.94
CA THR A 95 10.79 -16.40 11.95
C THR A 95 9.74 -15.35 12.30
N VAL A 96 8.56 -15.80 12.70
CA VAL A 96 7.45 -14.93 13.09
C VAL A 96 6.70 -15.51 14.28
N THR A 97 6.12 -14.65 15.11
CA THR A 97 5.23 -15.02 16.21
C THR A 97 4.05 -14.06 16.22
N ALA A 98 2.83 -14.60 16.30
CA ALA A 98 1.62 -13.79 16.46
C ALA A 98 1.57 -13.18 17.86
N VAL A 99 1.23 -11.89 17.93
CA VAL A 99 0.97 -11.19 19.18
C VAL A 99 -0.53 -11.30 19.47
N PRO A 100 -0.96 -11.64 20.70
CA PRO A 100 -2.36 -11.89 21.03
C PRO A 100 -3.15 -10.59 21.23
N LEU A 101 -3.15 -9.74 20.21
CA LEU A 101 -3.99 -8.54 20.09
C LEU A 101 -4.53 -8.50 18.67
N VAL A 102 -5.85 -8.39 18.55
CA VAL A 102 -6.53 -8.05 17.30
C VAL A 102 -7.34 -6.80 17.59
N VAL A 103 -7.13 -5.75 16.80
CA VAL A 103 -7.85 -4.50 16.92
C VAL A 103 -8.93 -4.45 15.84
N GLY A 104 -10.20 -4.36 16.22
CA GLY A 104 -11.28 -4.09 15.29
C GLY A 104 -11.23 -2.65 14.80
N ILE A 105 -11.30 -2.44 13.49
CA ILE A 105 -11.37 -1.12 12.87
C ILE A 105 -12.84 -0.81 12.60
N PRO A 106 -13.46 0.15 13.31
CA PRO A 106 -14.87 0.46 13.15
C PRO A 106 -15.13 1.29 11.89
N GLY A 107 -16.42 1.47 11.57
CA GLY A 107 -16.89 2.37 10.52
C GLY A 107 -17.58 1.63 9.37
N GLY A 108 -17.23 1.99 8.14
CA GLY A 108 -17.99 1.62 6.94
C GLY A 108 -19.37 2.28 6.90
N ASP A 109 -20.30 1.61 6.23
CA ASP A 109 -21.74 1.86 6.28
C ASP A 109 -22.46 0.51 6.43
N PRO A 110 -22.49 -0.03 7.67
CA PRO A 110 -23.04 -1.37 7.93
C PRO A 110 -24.52 -1.48 7.56
N ALA A 111 -25.26 -0.37 7.58
CA ALA A 111 -26.67 -0.34 7.18
C ALA A 111 -26.84 -0.65 5.68
N ASN A 112 -25.82 -0.35 4.88
CA ASN A 112 -25.79 -0.62 3.44
C ASN A 112 -24.77 -1.72 3.06
N GLY A 113 -24.26 -2.47 4.04
CA GLY A 113 -23.33 -3.58 3.82
C GLY A 113 -21.92 -3.17 3.41
N VAL A 114 -21.53 -1.91 3.64
CA VAL A 114 -20.19 -1.43 3.33
C VAL A 114 -19.27 -1.68 4.53
N SER A 115 -18.22 -2.46 4.33
CA SER A 115 -17.16 -2.72 5.31
C SER A 115 -16.33 -1.46 5.56
N PRO A 116 -15.72 -1.29 6.75
CA PRO A 116 -14.67 -0.30 6.96
C PRO A 116 -13.54 -0.41 5.92
N ALA A 117 -13.04 -1.62 5.63
CA ALA A 117 -11.97 -1.86 4.64
C ALA A 117 -10.71 -0.99 4.89
N PRO A 118 -9.96 -1.21 6.00
CA PRO A 118 -8.76 -0.43 6.31
C PRO A 118 -7.64 -0.67 5.27
N THR A 119 -6.88 0.38 4.97
CA THR A 119 -5.84 0.42 3.93
C THR A 119 -4.49 0.84 4.51
N GLY A 120 -4.05 2.07 4.23
CA GLY A 120 -2.87 2.72 4.77
C GLY A 120 -2.90 2.83 6.29
N GLN A 121 -1.72 2.76 6.89
CA GLN A 121 -1.55 2.96 8.33
C GLN A 121 -0.19 3.54 8.66
N VAL A 122 -0.12 4.22 9.80
CA VAL A 122 1.09 4.88 10.30
C VAL A 122 1.25 4.66 11.80
N PHE A 123 2.50 4.56 12.23
CA PHE A 123 2.86 4.73 13.64
C PHE A 123 2.96 6.22 13.94
N ASN A 124 2.36 6.68 15.03
CA ASN A 124 2.49 8.05 15.53
C ASN A 124 3.64 8.13 16.57
N PRO A 125 4.79 8.75 16.23
CA PRO A 125 5.91 8.90 17.15
C PRO A 125 5.71 10.03 18.17
N THR A 126 4.59 10.76 18.12
CA THR A 126 4.36 11.97 18.90
C THR A 126 3.32 11.76 20.00
N GLY A 127 3.01 12.83 20.75
CA GLY A 127 1.85 12.90 21.65
C GLY A 127 0.60 13.50 21.01
N SER A 128 0.65 13.88 19.73
CA SER A 128 -0.45 14.44 18.95
C SER A 128 -1.54 13.40 18.67
N PHE A 129 -2.62 13.78 17.99
CA PHE A 129 -3.71 12.88 17.58
C PHE A 129 -4.36 12.16 18.77
N GLY A 130 -4.64 12.92 19.83
CA GLY A 130 -5.21 12.37 21.07
C GLY A 130 -4.34 11.30 21.77
N GLY A 131 -3.04 11.24 21.45
CA GLY A 131 -2.13 10.22 21.96
C GLY A 131 -2.25 8.85 21.26
N ALA A 132 -2.92 8.80 20.10
CA ALA A 132 -2.96 7.61 19.26
C ALA A 132 -1.55 7.07 18.99
N ARG A 133 -1.39 5.74 19.00
CA ARG A 133 -0.15 5.07 18.63
C ARG A 133 -0.15 4.64 17.17
N PHE A 134 -1.30 4.22 16.67
CA PHE A 134 -1.50 3.82 15.29
C PHE A 134 -2.72 4.54 14.73
N ILE A 135 -2.63 4.96 13.48
CA ILE A 135 -3.70 5.64 12.75
C ILE A 135 -3.87 4.90 11.43
N PHE A 136 -5.12 4.66 11.04
CA PHE A 136 -5.51 3.89 9.87
C PHE A 136 -6.41 4.74 8.97
N SER A 137 -6.26 4.56 7.65
CA SER A 137 -7.20 5.03 6.66
C SER A 137 -8.05 3.89 6.13
N SER A 138 -9.09 4.21 5.37
CA SER A 138 -9.94 3.19 4.76
C SER A 138 -10.55 3.60 3.42
N GLU A 139 -10.95 2.59 2.64
CA GLU A 139 -11.66 2.80 1.37
C GLU A 139 -13.07 3.36 1.57
N SER A 140 -13.64 3.20 2.76
CA SER A 140 -14.90 3.81 3.17
C SER A 140 -14.78 5.30 3.55
N GLY A 141 -13.62 5.91 3.32
CA GLY A 141 -13.40 7.35 3.52
C GLY A 141 -13.22 7.75 4.98
N GLN A 142 -12.70 6.85 5.82
CA GLN A 142 -12.57 7.08 7.26
C GLN A 142 -11.12 7.15 7.70
N ILE A 143 -10.88 7.91 8.77
CA ILE A 143 -9.66 7.88 9.57
C ILE A 143 -10.02 7.35 10.95
N THR A 144 -9.30 6.34 11.41
CA THR A 144 -9.46 5.74 12.74
C THR A 144 -8.12 5.72 13.45
N SER A 145 -8.14 5.68 14.78
CA SER A 145 -6.91 5.66 15.56
C SER A 145 -7.03 4.73 16.76
N TRP A 146 -5.88 4.25 17.24
CA TRP A 146 -5.81 3.35 18.37
C TRP A 146 -4.70 3.75 19.32
N LYS A 147 -5.02 3.76 20.62
CA LYS A 147 -4.06 3.83 21.73
C LYS A 147 -4.33 2.67 22.71
N PRO A 148 -3.34 2.28 23.54
CA PRO A 148 -3.49 1.12 24.43
C PRO A 148 -4.71 1.12 25.36
N SER A 149 -5.21 2.30 25.74
CA SER A 149 -6.42 2.44 26.57
C SER A 149 -7.70 1.97 25.90
N ASP A 150 -7.71 1.86 24.56
CA ASP A 150 -8.90 1.55 23.78
C ASP A 150 -9.15 0.03 23.71
N GLY A 151 -8.18 -0.77 24.17
CA GLY A 151 -8.29 -2.24 24.19
C GLY A 151 -8.25 -2.82 22.78
N THR A 152 -9.33 -3.48 22.36
CA THR A 152 -9.39 -4.26 21.12
C THR A 152 -10.18 -3.58 20.00
N THR A 153 -10.53 -2.29 20.14
CA THR A 153 -11.29 -1.56 19.12
C THR A 153 -10.68 -0.18 18.94
N ALA A 154 -10.43 0.24 17.69
CA ALA A 154 -10.00 1.59 17.37
C ALA A 154 -11.14 2.61 17.54
N GLU A 155 -10.81 3.89 17.63
CA GLU A 155 -11.75 5.01 17.64
C GLU A 155 -11.93 5.56 16.22
N LEU A 156 -13.14 6.00 15.87
CA LEU A 156 -13.42 6.66 14.59
C LEU A 156 -13.26 8.17 14.75
N ASP A 157 -12.28 8.74 14.05
CA ASP A 157 -11.90 10.14 14.23
C ASP A 157 -12.45 11.05 13.12
N PHE A 158 -12.58 10.53 11.89
CA PHE A 158 -13.06 11.29 10.75
C PHE A 158 -13.77 10.40 9.74
N THR A 159 -14.78 10.98 9.06
CA THR A 159 -15.50 10.34 7.95
C THR A 159 -15.71 11.34 6.82
N SER A 160 -15.43 10.92 5.59
CA SER A 160 -15.83 11.57 4.34
C SER A 160 -16.83 10.68 3.59
N PRO A 161 -17.88 11.25 2.99
CA PRO A 161 -18.85 10.49 2.20
C PRO A 161 -18.34 10.09 0.80
N THR A 162 -17.25 10.69 0.31
CA THR A 162 -16.74 10.47 -1.05
C THR A 162 -15.32 9.90 -1.08
N ALA A 163 -14.56 10.04 0.00
CA ALA A 163 -13.14 9.71 -0.04
C ALA A 163 -12.93 8.19 -0.15
N VAL A 164 -11.93 7.80 -0.92
CA VAL A 164 -11.38 6.44 -0.92
C VAL A 164 -9.93 6.58 -0.53
N TYR A 165 -9.62 6.42 0.76
CA TYR A 165 -8.26 6.61 1.24
C TYR A 165 -7.44 5.34 1.03
N LYS A 166 -6.31 5.46 0.33
CA LYS A 166 -5.46 4.31 0.00
C LYS A 166 -4.22 4.24 0.89
N GLY A 167 -3.59 5.36 1.25
CA GLY A 167 -2.34 5.42 2.01
C GLY A 167 -2.32 6.55 3.04
N LEU A 168 -1.42 6.43 4.03
CA LEU A 168 -1.19 7.44 5.08
C LEU A 168 0.30 7.75 5.27
N ALA A 169 0.60 9.01 5.56
CA ALA A 169 1.91 9.46 6.05
C ALA A 169 1.75 10.47 7.19
N ILE A 170 2.71 10.52 8.10
CA ILE A 170 2.84 11.58 9.10
C ILE A 170 4.13 12.33 8.84
N ALA A 171 4.08 13.65 8.85
CA ALA A 171 5.27 14.48 8.77
C ALA A 171 5.20 15.64 9.76
N ASN A 172 6.37 16.11 10.19
CA ASN A 172 6.49 17.34 10.97
C ASN A 172 6.82 18.50 10.03
N GLY A 173 5.95 19.49 9.96
CA GLY A 173 6.15 20.71 9.20
C GLY A 173 6.31 21.95 10.08
N PRO A 174 6.45 23.13 9.45
CA PRO A 174 6.44 24.42 10.14
C PRO A 174 5.17 24.64 10.98
N ASP A 175 4.03 24.12 10.51
CA ASP A 175 2.73 24.23 11.15
C ASP A 175 2.46 23.12 12.19
N GLY A 176 3.46 22.28 12.48
CA GLY A 176 3.37 21.17 13.41
C GLY A 176 3.27 19.81 12.73
N THR A 177 2.89 18.79 13.50
CA THR A 177 2.68 17.43 12.98
C THR A 177 1.38 17.37 12.18
N LEU A 178 1.45 16.87 10.96
CA LEU A 178 0.32 16.70 10.06
C LEU A 178 0.19 15.24 9.61
N LEU A 179 -1.03 14.82 9.37
CA LEU A 179 -1.38 13.53 8.77
C LEU A 179 -1.83 13.76 7.33
N TYR A 180 -1.29 12.98 6.39
CA TYR A 180 -1.58 13.06 4.97
C TYR A 180 -2.25 11.76 4.52
N ALA A 181 -3.35 11.87 3.79
CA ALA A 181 -4.08 10.74 3.24
C ALA A 181 -4.22 10.87 1.73
N SER A 182 -3.87 9.80 0.99
CA SER A 182 -4.14 9.75 -0.45
C SER A 182 -5.60 9.43 -0.70
N ASN A 183 -6.38 10.44 -1.09
CA ASN A 183 -7.78 10.29 -1.49
C ASN A 183 -7.84 9.97 -2.98
N PHE A 184 -7.93 8.68 -3.27
CA PHE A 184 -7.88 8.20 -4.64
C PHE A 184 -9.11 8.63 -5.43
N HIS A 185 -10.31 8.60 -4.84
CA HIS A 185 -11.54 8.99 -5.53
C HIS A 185 -11.55 10.46 -5.97
N ASP A 186 -11.24 11.36 -5.05
CA ASP A 186 -11.29 12.80 -5.36
C ASP A 186 -10.00 13.33 -6.02
N GLY A 187 -8.96 12.48 -6.14
CA GLY A 187 -7.69 12.85 -6.75
C GLY A 187 -6.87 13.83 -5.90
N THR A 188 -7.05 13.84 -4.58
CA THR A 188 -6.43 14.79 -3.65
C THR A 188 -5.51 14.12 -2.64
N ILE A 189 -4.59 14.91 -2.08
CA ILE A 189 -4.00 14.61 -0.77
C ILE A 189 -4.79 15.40 0.27
N ASP A 190 -5.51 14.67 1.12
CA ASP A 190 -6.22 15.26 2.25
C ASP A 190 -5.27 15.36 3.45
N VAL A 191 -5.24 16.54 4.08
CA VAL A 191 -4.31 16.84 5.18
C VAL A 191 -5.10 17.11 6.45
N PHE A 192 -4.64 16.56 7.58
CA PHE A 192 -5.29 16.68 8.88
C PHE A 192 -4.34 17.26 9.91
N ASP A 193 -4.88 18.12 10.78
CA ASP A 193 -4.20 18.64 11.97
C ASP A 193 -4.11 17.57 13.07
N THR A 194 -3.45 17.92 14.19
CA THR A 194 -3.25 17.02 15.33
C THR A 194 -4.54 16.62 16.07
N ASN A 195 -5.70 17.13 15.67
CA ASN A 195 -7.03 16.81 16.21
C ASN A 195 -7.92 16.12 15.15
N PHE A 196 -7.33 15.62 14.06
CA PHE A 196 -8.04 15.00 12.94
C PHE A 196 -9.00 15.94 12.19
N HIS A 197 -8.85 17.26 12.30
CA HIS A 197 -9.57 18.19 11.45
C HIS A 197 -8.84 18.34 10.12
N LYS A 198 -9.59 18.26 9.00
CA LYS A 198 -9.05 18.62 7.70
C LYS A 198 -8.51 20.05 7.72
N THR A 199 -7.31 20.21 7.22
CA THR A 199 -6.64 21.49 7.03
C THR A 199 -6.16 21.62 5.58
N GLN A 200 -5.69 22.80 5.22
CA GLN A 200 -5.12 23.09 3.91
C GLN A 200 -3.74 23.71 4.11
N PRO A 201 -2.67 23.04 3.68
CA PRO A 201 -1.35 23.65 3.72
C PRO A 201 -1.22 24.73 2.62
N ALA A 202 -0.09 25.41 2.58
CA ALA A 202 0.13 26.52 1.65
C ALA A 202 0.16 26.08 0.18
N GLY A 203 0.66 24.88 -0.10
CA GLY A 203 0.64 24.23 -1.41
C GLY A 203 -0.54 23.26 -1.56
N SER A 204 -0.82 22.88 -2.81
CA SER A 204 -2.04 22.13 -3.18
C SER A 204 -1.81 20.65 -3.47
N PHE A 205 -0.59 20.12 -3.29
CA PHE A 205 -0.22 18.75 -3.68
C PHE A 205 -0.57 18.43 -5.15
N THR A 206 -0.39 19.41 -6.03
CA THR A 206 -0.71 19.27 -7.45
C THR A 206 0.56 19.24 -8.29
N ASP A 207 0.63 18.32 -9.24
CA ASP A 207 1.50 18.47 -10.39
C ASP A 207 0.68 18.83 -11.65
N PRO A 208 0.87 20.04 -12.21
CA PRO A 208 0.17 20.47 -13.43
C PRO A 208 0.48 19.63 -14.67
N SER A 209 1.51 18.79 -14.65
CA SER A 209 1.88 17.90 -15.77
C SER A 209 1.43 16.45 -15.61
N LEU A 210 0.75 16.12 -14.50
CA LEU A 210 0.16 14.80 -14.28
C LEU A 210 -1.01 14.63 -15.25
N PRO A 211 -1.05 13.57 -16.06
CA PRO A 211 -2.18 13.34 -16.96
C PRO A 211 -3.48 13.12 -16.20
N ASP A 212 -4.59 13.58 -16.79
CA ASP A 212 -5.93 13.31 -16.27
C ASP A 212 -6.19 11.80 -16.09
N GLY A 213 -7.00 11.47 -15.08
CA GLY A 213 -7.35 10.09 -14.74
C GLY A 213 -6.28 9.34 -13.94
N TYR A 214 -5.31 10.06 -13.36
CA TYR A 214 -4.39 9.52 -12.36
C TYR A 214 -4.62 10.20 -11.01
N ALA A 215 -4.60 9.43 -9.94
CA ALA A 215 -4.87 9.91 -8.58
C ALA A 215 -3.84 9.37 -7.58
N PRO A 216 -3.63 10.06 -6.44
CA PRO A 216 -2.74 9.60 -5.38
C PRO A 216 -3.12 8.21 -4.87
N PHE A 217 -2.18 7.26 -4.90
CA PHE A 217 -2.39 5.87 -4.53
C PHE A 217 -1.61 5.51 -3.26
N GLY A 218 -0.28 5.56 -3.33
CA GLY A 218 0.61 5.43 -2.18
C GLY A 218 1.17 6.78 -1.73
N ILE A 219 1.47 6.90 -0.43
CA ILE A 219 2.09 8.09 0.16
C ILE A 219 3.04 7.70 1.29
N GLN A 220 4.21 8.32 1.36
CA GLN A 220 5.20 8.14 2.44
C GLN A 220 5.93 9.46 2.74
N GLU A 221 6.36 9.62 3.99
CA GLU A 221 7.32 10.67 4.37
C GLU A 221 8.73 10.07 4.35
N GLU A 222 9.63 10.72 3.62
CA GLU A 222 11.03 10.30 3.53
C GLU A 222 11.94 11.52 3.53
N HIS A 223 12.78 11.64 4.56
CA HIS A 223 13.79 12.69 4.71
C HIS A 223 13.23 14.13 4.64
N GLY A 224 12.06 14.37 5.23
CA GLY A 224 11.39 15.66 5.28
C GLY A 224 10.62 16.02 4.00
N LEU A 225 10.38 15.06 3.13
CA LEU A 225 9.62 15.22 1.89
C LEU A 225 8.51 14.17 1.81
N ILE A 226 7.43 14.52 1.10
CA ILE A 226 6.29 13.65 0.90
C ILE A 226 6.39 13.03 -0.49
N TYR A 227 6.58 11.72 -0.55
CA TYR A 227 6.60 10.93 -1.78
C TYR A 227 5.19 10.42 -2.02
N VAL A 228 4.65 10.70 -3.20
CA VAL A 228 3.31 10.28 -3.60
C VAL A 228 3.40 9.51 -4.90
N SER A 229 2.92 8.27 -4.89
CA SER A 229 2.74 7.50 -6.11
C SER A 229 1.32 7.72 -6.64
N TYR A 230 1.17 7.74 -7.96
CA TYR A 230 -0.11 7.95 -8.62
C TYR A 230 -0.42 6.76 -9.52
N ALA A 231 -1.63 6.21 -9.38
CA ALA A 231 -2.13 5.13 -10.21
C ALA A 231 -3.28 5.63 -11.10
N LYS A 232 -3.50 4.95 -12.21
CA LYS A 232 -4.59 5.27 -13.14
C LYS A 232 -5.91 4.84 -12.52
N GLN A 233 -6.91 5.71 -12.52
CA GLN A 233 -8.24 5.40 -12.00
C GLN A 233 -9.08 4.62 -13.02
N ASP A 234 -9.95 3.76 -12.49
CA ASP A 234 -11.08 3.23 -13.22
C ASP A 234 -12.18 4.30 -13.41
N SER A 235 -13.27 3.94 -14.10
CA SER A 235 -14.36 4.90 -14.34
C SER A 235 -15.14 5.29 -13.08
N ALA A 236 -15.11 4.45 -12.04
CA ALA A 236 -15.75 4.75 -10.76
C ALA A 236 -14.84 5.56 -9.82
N ALA A 237 -13.59 5.81 -10.22
CA ALA A 237 -12.57 6.45 -9.37
C ALA A 237 -12.33 5.68 -8.04
N HIS A 238 -12.70 4.41 -7.96
CA HIS A 238 -12.58 3.62 -6.73
C HIS A 238 -11.30 2.77 -6.75
N ASP A 239 -11.01 2.17 -7.91
CA ASP A 239 -9.95 1.20 -8.08
C ASP A 239 -8.98 1.63 -9.19
N ASP A 240 -7.77 1.11 -9.11
CA ASP A 240 -6.79 1.34 -10.15
C ASP A 240 -7.07 0.51 -11.41
N VAL A 241 -6.55 0.99 -12.54
CA VAL A 241 -6.47 0.22 -13.78
C VAL A 241 -5.02 -0.23 -13.94
N PRO A 242 -4.67 -1.47 -13.57
CA PRO A 242 -3.30 -1.95 -13.69
C PRO A 242 -2.86 -2.02 -15.16
N GLY A 243 -1.56 -1.88 -15.37
CA GLY A 243 -0.89 -1.96 -16.66
C GLY A 243 0.50 -1.34 -16.63
N GLU A 244 1.42 -1.89 -17.43
CA GLU A 244 2.76 -1.33 -17.59
C GLU A 244 2.68 0.14 -18.04
N GLY A 245 3.37 1.02 -17.31
CA GLY A 245 3.36 2.47 -17.54
C GLY A 245 2.15 3.20 -16.99
N HIS A 246 1.28 2.53 -16.22
CA HIS A 246 0.20 3.13 -15.44
C HIS A 246 0.68 3.55 -14.04
N GLY A 247 1.72 4.38 -13.99
CA GLY A 247 2.17 4.93 -12.72
C GLY A 247 3.05 6.17 -12.85
N PHE A 248 3.02 7.00 -11.82
CA PHE A 248 3.92 8.14 -11.62
C PHE A 248 4.33 8.22 -10.16
N ILE A 249 5.42 8.93 -9.88
CA ILE A 249 5.83 9.26 -8.52
C ILE A 249 6.26 10.72 -8.50
N ASP A 250 5.66 11.51 -7.60
CA ASP A 250 6.03 12.90 -7.36
C ASP A 250 6.54 13.07 -5.94
N ILE A 251 7.37 14.10 -5.75
CA ILE A 251 7.91 14.51 -4.46
C ILE A 251 7.38 15.91 -4.17
N PHE A 252 6.82 16.07 -2.98
CA PHE A 252 6.32 17.34 -2.45
C PHE A 252 7.08 17.72 -1.19
N THR A 253 7.09 19.02 -0.90
CA THR A 253 7.40 19.49 0.45
C THR A 253 6.28 19.09 1.40
N VAL A 254 6.56 19.12 2.71
CA VAL A 254 5.53 18.94 3.76
C VAL A 254 4.38 19.94 3.58
N ASP A 255 4.68 21.18 3.18
CA ASP A 255 3.66 22.22 2.93
C ASP A 255 2.91 22.06 1.58
N GLY A 256 3.07 20.94 0.86
CA GLY A 256 2.30 20.64 -0.34
C GLY A 256 2.76 21.28 -1.65
N PHE A 257 3.98 21.84 -1.70
CA PHE A 257 4.57 22.33 -2.96
C PHE A 257 5.27 21.20 -3.70
N LEU A 258 5.01 21.08 -5.00
CA LEU A 258 5.73 20.13 -5.85
C LEU A 258 7.21 20.47 -5.88
N VAL A 259 8.04 19.52 -5.46
CA VAL A 259 9.50 19.59 -5.64
C VAL A 259 9.82 19.14 -7.06
N LYS A 260 9.32 17.96 -7.45
CA LYS A 260 9.45 17.44 -8.82
C LYS A 260 8.64 16.16 -9.04
N ARG A 261 8.49 15.79 -10.31
CA ARG A 261 8.26 14.41 -10.72
C ARG A 261 9.52 13.56 -10.57
N LEU A 262 9.45 12.51 -9.77
CA LEU A 262 10.55 11.55 -9.58
C LEU A 262 10.59 10.52 -10.71
N ALA A 263 9.45 9.90 -11.03
CA ALA A 263 9.36 8.83 -12.01
C ALA A 263 8.07 8.94 -12.84
N SER A 264 8.14 8.49 -14.10
CA SER A 264 7.00 8.54 -15.04
C SER A 264 6.91 7.24 -15.82
N ARG A 265 5.76 6.56 -15.72
CA ARG A 265 5.42 5.41 -16.54
C ARG A 265 6.53 4.34 -16.48
N GLY A 266 6.94 3.81 -17.62
CA GLY A 266 7.97 2.78 -17.72
C GLY A 266 7.48 1.51 -17.05
N THR A 267 8.26 1.01 -16.10
CA THR A 267 7.94 -0.22 -15.38
C THR A 267 6.88 -0.04 -14.30
N LEU A 268 6.46 1.19 -13.98
CA LEU A 268 5.45 1.44 -12.95
C LEU A 268 4.07 0.92 -13.37
N ASN A 269 3.46 0.13 -12.50
CA ASN A 269 2.18 -0.53 -12.70
C ASN A 269 1.35 -0.51 -11.41
N SER A 270 0.49 0.50 -11.25
CA SER A 270 -0.23 0.77 -10.00
C SER A 270 0.70 0.81 -8.77
N PRO A 271 1.72 1.70 -8.77
CA PRO A 271 2.70 1.77 -7.70
C PRO A 271 2.05 2.21 -6.38
N TRP A 272 2.20 1.43 -5.31
CA TRP A 272 1.62 1.76 -3.99
C TRP A 272 2.68 1.80 -2.89
N GLY A 273 3.27 0.65 -2.57
CA GLY A 273 4.23 0.52 -1.47
C GLY A 273 5.54 1.21 -1.80
N MET A 274 5.95 2.18 -0.99
CA MET A 274 7.24 2.86 -1.15
C MET A 274 8.05 2.73 0.13
N ALA A 275 9.35 2.48 -0.01
CA ALA A 275 10.26 2.42 1.12
C ALA A 275 11.70 2.68 0.71
N ILE A 276 12.47 3.37 1.54
CA ILE A 276 13.92 3.38 1.39
C ILE A 276 14.50 2.04 1.81
N ALA A 277 15.22 1.40 0.89
CA ALA A 277 15.91 0.14 1.14
C ALA A 277 16.87 0.29 2.34
N PRO A 278 16.80 -0.58 3.36
CA PRO A 278 17.60 -0.41 4.56
C PRO A 278 19.09 -0.60 4.28
N ALA A 279 19.95 -0.12 5.20
CA ALA A 279 21.40 -0.13 5.01
C ALA A 279 21.98 -1.53 4.72
N GLY A 280 21.37 -2.59 5.26
CA GLY A 280 21.76 -3.98 5.02
C GLY A 280 21.23 -4.59 3.71
N PHE A 281 20.52 -3.84 2.87
CA PHE A 281 19.82 -4.35 1.67
C PHE A 281 20.71 -4.39 0.42
N GLY A 282 21.97 -4.77 0.60
CA GLY A 282 22.92 -5.02 -0.47
C GLY A 282 23.18 -3.79 -1.34
N LYS A 283 23.30 -4.00 -2.65
CA LYS A 283 23.71 -2.94 -3.61
C LYS A 283 22.68 -1.82 -3.78
N VAL A 284 21.44 -2.04 -3.34
CA VAL A 284 20.35 -1.07 -3.46
C VAL A 284 20.04 -0.38 -2.14
N ALA A 285 20.84 -0.58 -1.10
CA ALA A 285 20.71 0.16 0.16
C ALA A 285 20.63 1.67 -0.09
N GLY A 286 19.67 2.35 0.57
CA GLY A 286 19.41 3.79 0.42
C GLY A 286 18.63 4.18 -0.85
N LYS A 287 18.34 3.24 -1.76
CA LYS A 287 17.49 3.46 -2.93
C LYS A 287 16.01 3.37 -2.56
N LEU A 288 15.16 4.03 -3.35
CA LEU A 288 13.71 3.92 -3.22
C LEU A 288 13.26 2.61 -3.85
N LEU A 289 12.62 1.76 -3.06
CA LEU A 289 11.87 0.60 -3.50
C LEU A 289 10.43 1.02 -3.75
N VAL A 290 9.86 0.59 -4.87
CA VAL A 290 8.47 0.85 -5.26
C VAL A 290 7.83 -0.46 -5.64
N GLY A 291 6.89 -0.92 -4.81
CA GLY A 291 6.07 -2.09 -5.05
C GLY A 291 4.88 -1.75 -5.93
N ASP A 292 4.73 -2.52 -7.00
CA ASP A 292 3.66 -2.38 -7.97
C ASP A 292 2.57 -3.40 -7.67
N PHE A 293 1.37 -2.92 -7.34
CA PHE A 293 0.23 -3.79 -7.08
C PHE A 293 -0.17 -4.58 -8.32
N GLY A 294 -0.12 -3.95 -9.49
CA GLY A 294 -0.68 -4.51 -10.71
C GLY A 294 0.09 -5.69 -11.32
N ASP A 295 1.39 -5.83 -11.05
CA ASP A 295 2.19 -6.99 -11.50
C ASP A 295 3.05 -7.64 -10.40
N GLY A 296 3.04 -7.09 -9.19
CA GLY A 296 3.78 -7.67 -8.06
C GLY A 296 5.28 -7.45 -8.11
N HIS A 297 5.78 -6.59 -9.00
CA HIS A 297 7.20 -6.30 -9.10
C HIS A 297 7.65 -5.23 -8.10
N ILE A 298 8.94 -5.22 -7.78
CA ILE A 298 9.56 -4.15 -6.97
C ILE A 298 10.59 -3.44 -7.82
N ASN A 299 10.25 -2.21 -8.21
CA ASN A 299 11.13 -1.28 -8.90
C ASN A 299 12.11 -0.64 -7.93
N VAL A 300 13.31 -0.31 -8.43
CA VAL A 300 14.35 0.37 -7.66
C VAL A 300 14.71 1.65 -8.38
N PHE A 301 14.65 2.78 -7.66
CA PHE A 301 15.04 4.09 -8.15
C PHE A 301 16.06 4.74 -7.24
N ASP A 302 16.92 5.59 -7.79
CA ASP A 302 17.57 6.58 -6.95
C ASP A 302 16.52 7.48 -6.28
N SER A 303 16.55 7.56 -4.95
CA SER A 303 15.49 8.18 -4.15
C SER A 303 15.35 9.69 -4.41
N ILE A 304 16.44 10.35 -4.82
CA ILE A 304 16.42 11.79 -5.08
C ILE A 304 16.35 12.09 -6.56
N SER A 305 17.18 11.49 -7.41
CA SER A 305 17.19 11.80 -8.86
C SER A 305 16.06 11.12 -9.63
N GLY A 306 15.58 9.96 -9.17
CA GLY A 306 14.56 9.17 -9.86
C GLY A 306 15.12 8.30 -10.98
N GLU A 307 16.44 8.25 -11.14
CA GLU A 307 17.10 7.39 -12.12
C GLU A 307 16.78 5.91 -11.83
N PRO A 308 16.27 5.14 -12.81
CA PRO A 308 15.99 3.72 -12.63
C PRO A 308 17.26 2.92 -12.32
N ALA A 309 17.18 2.06 -11.32
CA ALA A 309 18.26 1.14 -10.90
C ALA A 309 17.86 -0.34 -11.05
N GLY A 310 16.83 -0.62 -11.85
CA GLY A 310 16.33 -1.96 -12.16
C GLY A 310 15.19 -2.41 -11.25
N GLN A 311 14.99 -3.72 -11.16
CA GLN A 311 13.96 -4.37 -10.33
C GLN A 311 14.59 -5.48 -9.50
N LEU A 312 13.99 -5.78 -8.34
CA LEU A 312 14.44 -6.89 -7.49
C LEU A 312 14.27 -8.24 -8.22
N ARG A 313 15.15 -9.18 -7.88
CA ARG A 313 15.19 -10.52 -8.46
C ARG A 313 15.04 -11.57 -7.37
N ASP A 314 14.45 -12.72 -7.71
CA ASP A 314 14.42 -13.89 -6.83
C ASP A 314 15.79 -14.59 -6.77
N ASP A 315 15.90 -15.62 -5.92
CA ASP A 315 17.13 -16.43 -5.77
C ASP A 315 17.63 -17.03 -7.11
N SER A 316 16.68 -17.39 -7.99
CA SER A 316 16.98 -17.92 -9.33
C SER A 316 17.44 -16.85 -10.33
N GLY A 317 17.37 -15.57 -9.96
CA GLY A 317 17.73 -14.42 -10.79
C GLY A 317 16.60 -13.98 -11.74
N ARG A 318 15.39 -14.53 -11.63
CA ARG A 318 14.21 -14.04 -12.35
C ARG A 318 13.69 -12.79 -11.65
N ARG A 319 12.86 -12.00 -12.33
CA ARG A 319 12.21 -10.84 -11.71
C ARG A 319 11.34 -11.32 -10.55
N LEU A 320 11.51 -10.73 -9.37
CA LEU A 320 10.67 -11.04 -8.22
C LEU A 320 9.22 -10.65 -8.54
N THR A 321 8.28 -11.54 -8.21
CA THR A 321 6.85 -11.33 -8.44
C THR A 321 6.11 -11.78 -7.20
N ILE A 322 5.37 -10.86 -6.57
CA ILE A 322 4.51 -11.11 -5.42
C ILE A 322 3.10 -10.72 -5.81
N ASP A 323 2.23 -11.71 -6.02
CA ASP A 323 0.82 -11.47 -6.39
C ASP A 323 0.13 -10.53 -5.40
N GLY A 324 -0.56 -9.49 -5.90
CA GLY A 324 -1.28 -8.50 -5.09
C GLY A 324 -0.40 -7.70 -4.13
N LEU A 325 0.83 -7.35 -4.51
CA LEU A 325 1.78 -6.64 -3.65
C LEU A 325 1.27 -5.25 -3.21
N TRP A 326 1.08 -5.08 -1.90
CA TRP A 326 0.74 -3.80 -1.30
C TRP A 326 1.94 -3.14 -0.65
N GLY A 327 2.12 -3.35 0.65
CA GLY A 327 3.05 -2.60 1.47
C GLY A 327 4.47 -3.10 1.40
N LEU A 328 5.40 -2.17 1.54
CA LEU A 328 6.82 -2.42 1.79
C LEU A 328 7.19 -1.68 3.08
N LYS A 329 7.82 -2.37 4.03
CA LYS A 329 8.28 -1.77 5.28
C LYS A 329 9.65 -2.29 5.68
N PRO A 330 10.68 -1.44 5.72
CA PRO A 330 11.97 -1.83 6.28
C PRO A 330 11.82 -2.28 7.73
N GLY A 331 12.53 -3.35 8.09
CA GLY A 331 12.59 -3.84 9.47
C GLY A 331 13.29 -2.85 10.40
N THR A 332 12.99 -2.96 11.69
CA THR A 332 13.66 -2.24 12.77
C THR A 332 14.61 -3.18 13.52
N ALA A 333 15.38 -2.66 14.47
CA ALA A 333 16.20 -3.50 15.35
C ALA A 333 15.36 -4.50 16.16
N SER A 334 14.10 -4.19 16.48
CA SER A 334 13.19 -5.05 17.23
C SER A 334 12.38 -6.01 16.36
N THR A 335 12.22 -5.74 15.07
CA THR A 335 11.35 -6.54 14.19
C THR A 335 11.93 -6.60 12.78
N GLY A 336 12.23 -7.81 12.30
CA GLY A 336 12.78 -8.07 10.97
C GLY A 336 14.28 -7.75 10.83
N GLY A 337 14.83 -6.79 11.57
CA GLY A 337 16.24 -6.38 11.48
C GLY A 337 16.51 -5.39 10.34
N ALA A 338 17.68 -4.72 10.39
CA ALA A 338 18.08 -3.65 9.47
C ALA A 338 18.54 -4.12 8.07
N SER A 339 18.26 -5.37 7.71
CA SER A 339 18.59 -5.98 6.42
C SER A 339 17.37 -6.61 5.74
N THR A 340 16.17 -6.31 6.26
CA THR A 340 14.93 -6.94 5.85
C THR A 340 13.94 -5.89 5.37
N VAL A 341 13.21 -6.20 4.30
CA VAL A 341 12.01 -5.48 3.91
C VAL A 341 10.84 -6.43 4.08
N VAL A 342 9.91 -6.09 4.96
CA VAL A 342 8.65 -6.81 5.13
C VAL A 342 7.69 -6.34 4.06
N PHE A 343 6.88 -7.25 3.53
CA PHE A 343 5.81 -6.92 2.59
C PHE A 343 4.47 -7.48 3.03
N SER A 344 3.40 -6.87 2.53
CA SER A 344 2.02 -7.35 2.60
C SER A 344 1.47 -7.50 1.19
N ALA A 345 0.57 -8.44 1.00
CA ALA A 345 -0.02 -8.72 -0.29
C ALA A 345 -1.44 -9.31 -0.18
N GLY A 346 -2.35 -8.80 -1.01
CA GLY A 346 -3.69 -9.32 -1.25
C GLY A 346 -3.68 -10.37 -2.36
N ILE A 347 -3.25 -11.58 -2.03
CA ILE A 347 -3.13 -12.68 -3.00
C ILE A 347 -4.51 -13.22 -3.41
N ASN A 348 -4.55 -13.98 -4.53
CA ASN A 348 -5.78 -14.60 -5.02
C ASN A 348 -6.89 -13.57 -5.31
N ALA A 349 -6.53 -12.51 -6.04
CA ALA A 349 -7.38 -11.36 -6.30
C ALA A 349 -7.98 -10.79 -5.00
N GLU A 350 -7.10 -10.55 -4.01
CA GLU A 350 -7.42 -9.93 -2.72
C GLU A 350 -8.39 -10.72 -1.82
N ALA A 351 -8.76 -11.95 -2.18
CA ALA A 351 -9.63 -12.78 -1.34
C ALA A 351 -8.90 -13.30 -0.07
N ASP A 352 -7.58 -13.41 -0.17
CA ASP A 352 -6.69 -14.00 0.83
C ASP A 352 -5.47 -13.08 1.03
N GLY A 353 -4.63 -13.39 2.01
CA GLY A 353 -3.52 -12.53 2.37
C GLY A 353 -2.19 -13.23 2.56
N LEU A 354 -1.12 -12.46 2.35
CA LEU A 354 0.24 -12.86 2.65
C LEU A 354 1.00 -11.70 3.28
N VAL A 355 1.66 -11.95 4.39
CA VAL A 355 2.75 -11.13 4.91
C VAL A 355 4.03 -11.95 4.83
N GLY A 356 5.08 -11.35 4.29
CA GLY A 356 6.38 -11.99 4.14
C GLY A 356 7.53 -11.03 4.34
N ALA A 357 8.74 -11.55 4.20
CA ALA A 357 9.97 -10.80 4.34
C ALA A 357 10.89 -11.07 3.15
N LEU A 358 11.58 -10.02 2.72
CA LEU A 358 12.63 -10.05 1.72
C LEU A 358 13.96 -9.78 2.42
N THR A 359 14.96 -10.61 2.12
CA THR A 359 16.35 -10.42 2.56
C THR A 359 17.29 -10.58 1.40
N VAL A 360 18.48 -9.97 1.44
CA VAL A 360 19.45 -10.11 0.36
C VAL A 360 19.90 -11.56 0.24
N ALA A 361 19.82 -12.11 -0.97
CA ALA A 361 20.35 -13.44 -1.27
C ALA A 361 21.87 -13.39 -1.41
N GLY A 362 22.55 -14.41 -0.87
CA GLY A 362 24.01 -14.59 -0.97
C GLY A 362 24.48 -14.96 -2.38
#